data_AF-A0ABD4KWD3-F1
#
_entry.id   AF-A0ABD4KWD3-F1
#
_cell.length_a   1.000
_cell.length_b   1.000
_cell.length_c   1.000
_cell.angle_alpha   90.00
_cell.angle_beta   90.00
_cell.angle_gamma   90.00
#
_symmetry.space_group_name_H-M   'P 1'
#
loop_
_entity.id
_entity.type
_entity.pdbx_description
1 polymer ?
#
loop_
_entity_poly.entity_id
_entity_poly.type
_entity_poly.pdbx_seq_one_letter_code
_entity_poly.pdbx_strand_id
1 'polypeptide(L)'
;FFLFTAVEDDDTIYQTKNSGPSSLSKHINLPLNFGRHYVRRYLQKENIHQELIKFQLGHWVTGETPLERYSSLTHCEAIETLSPILNQMLTDIGWQAIPSLITRKRV
;
A
#
# COMPACT_ATOMS: atom_id res chain seq x y z
N PHE A 1 -5.72 0.47 -9.13
CA PHE A 1 -5.26 -0.81 -8.57
C PHE A 1 -4.76 -1.66 -9.73
N PHE A 2 -3.59 -2.29 -9.58
CA PHE A 2 -3.13 -3.27 -10.55
C PHE A 2 -3.67 -4.63 -10.13
N LEU A 3 -4.43 -5.27 -11.00
CA LEU A 3 -4.82 -6.66 -10.81
C LEU A 3 -3.78 -7.51 -11.55
N PHE A 4 -3.17 -8.44 -10.82
CA PHE A 4 -2.28 -9.44 -11.40
C PHE A 4 -3.09 -10.72 -11.54
N THR A 5 -3.34 -11.14 -12.78
CA THR A 5 -4.02 -12.40 -13.09
C THR A 5 -3.01 -13.39 -13.62
N ALA A 6 -3.04 -14.63 -13.14
CA ALA A 6 -2.26 -15.71 -13.74
C ALA A 6 -2.65 -15.86 -15.21
N VAL A 7 -1.68 -16.20 -16.05
CA VAL A 7 -1.95 -16.55 -17.45
C VAL A 7 -2.55 -17.96 -17.47
N GLU A 8 -3.59 -18.18 -18.28
CA GLU A 8 -4.16 -19.51 -18.48
C GLU A 8 -3.02 -20.48 -18.87
N ASP A 9 -2.89 -21.58 -18.11
CA ASP A 9 -1.85 -22.63 -18.16
C ASP A 9 -0.51 -22.40 -17.43
N ASP A 10 -0.25 -21.24 -16.80
CA ASP A 10 0.98 -21.04 -15.98
C ASP A 10 0.78 -20.10 -14.78
N ASP A 11 0.67 -20.69 -13.58
CA ASP A 11 0.55 -19.98 -12.30
C ASP A 11 1.82 -19.20 -11.88
N THR A 12 2.91 -19.33 -12.63
CA THR A 12 4.16 -18.61 -12.38
C THR A 12 4.25 -17.28 -13.14
N ILE A 13 3.38 -17.06 -14.14
CA ILE A 13 3.38 -15.86 -14.98
C ILE A 13 2.12 -15.05 -14.70
N TYR A 14 2.31 -13.80 -14.27
CA TYR A 14 1.22 -12.87 -13.97
C TYR A 14 1.16 -11.77 -15.01
N GLN A 15 -0.03 -11.55 -15.58
CA GLN A 15 -0.31 -10.38 -16.41
C GLN A 15 -0.87 -9.25 -15.56
N THR A 16 -0.35 -8.05 -15.79
CA THR A 16 -0.82 -6.84 -15.12
C THR A 16 -1.91 -6.18 -15.95
N LYS A 17 -3.08 -6.00 -15.36
CA LYS A 17 -4.15 -5.20 -15.97
C LYS A 17 -4.45 -3.98 -15.11
N ASN A 18 -4.35 -2.80 -15.71
CA ASN A 18 -4.82 -1.58 -15.06
C ASN A 18 -6.34 -1.69 -14.89
N SER A 19 -6.78 -1.91 -13.65
CA SER A 19 -8.16 -2.26 -13.34
C SER A 19 -8.83 -1.10 -12.64
N GLY A 20 -9.82 -0.53 -13.33
CA GLY A 20 -10.77 0.41 -12.73
C GLY A 20 -11.76 -0.30 -11.79
N PRO A 21 -12.54 0.46 -11.00
CA PRO A 21 -13.46 -0.11 -9.99
C PRO A 21 -14.43 -1.16 -10.55
N SER A 22 -14.95 -0.95 -11.77
CA SER A 22 -15.89 -1.85 -12.45
C SER A 22 -15.28 -3.18 -12.91
N SER A 23 -13.98 -3.20 -13.21
CA SER A 23 -13.27 -4.44 -13.55
C SER A 23 -12.91 -5.21 -12.29
N LEU A 24 -12.58 -4.49 -11.23
CA LEU A 24 -12.18 -5.06 -9.95
C LEU A 24 -13.36 -5.72 -9.22
N SER A 25 -14.56 -5.11 -9.27
CA SER A 25 -15.78 -5.64 -8.64
C SER A 25 -16.22 -7.01 -9.17
N LYS A 26 -15.76 -7.42 -10.37
CA LYS A 26 -16.01 -8.77 -10.91
C LYS A 26 -15.21 -9.86 -10.20
N HIS A 27 -14.08 -9.50 -9.60
CA HIS A 27 -13.14 -10.43 -9.00
C HIS A 27 -13.16 -10.36 -7.47
N ILE A 28 -13.52 -9.20 -6.90
CA ILE A 28 -13.62 -9.00 -5.46
C ILE A 28 -14.95 -8.36 -5.10
N ASN A 29 -15.68 -8.98 -4.17
CA ASN A 29 -16.89 -8.43 -3.59
C ASN A 29 -16.54 -7.61 -2.34
N LEU A 30 -15.83 -6.49 -2.54
CA LEU A 30 -15.43 -5.58 -1.48
C LEU A 30 -15.98 -4.18 -1.72
N PRO A 31 -16.34 -3.43 -0.66
CA PRO A 31 -16.73 -2.03 -0.81
C PRO A 31 -15.66 -1.19 -1.49
N LEU A 32 -16.09 -0.11 -2.16
CA LEU A 32 -15.17 0.85 -2.74
C LEU A 32 -14.19 1.38 -1.67
N ASN A 33 -12.91 1.52 -2.04
CA ASN A 33 -11.84 1.95 -1.13
C ASN A 33 -11.60 1.06 0.10
N PHE A 34 -12.07 -0.20 0.09
CA PHE A 34 -11.87 -1.14 1.20
C PHE A 34 -10.41 -1.16 1.70
N GLY A 35 -9.43 -1.28 0.79
CA GLY A 35 -8.01 -1.30 1.17
C GLY A 35 -7.57 -0.05 1.95
N ARG A 36 -8.07 1.13 1.58
CA ARG A 36 -7.77 2.38 2.28
C ARG A 36 -8.39 2.42 3.68
N HIS A 37 -9.64 1.95 3.80
CA HIS A 37 -10.33 1.84 5.08
C HIS A 37 -9.67 0.81 6.00
N TYR A 38 -9.22 -0.31 5.43
CA TYR A 38 -8.51 -1.36 6.14
C TYR A 38 -7.20 -0.82 6.74
N VAL A 39 -6.32 -0.23 5.91
CA VAL A 39 -5.05 0.34 6.37
C VAL A 39 -5.27 1.39 7.46
N ARG A 40 -6.24 2.31 7.25
CA ARG A 40 -6.60 3.31 8.26
C ARG A 40 -6.98 2.65 9.59
N ARG A 41 -7.89 1.67 9.55
CA ARG A 41 -8.41 1.01 10.75
C ARG A 41 -7.32 0.22 11.47
N TYR A 42 -6.45 -0.45 10.72
CA TYR A 42 -5.32 -1.19 11.27
C TYR A 42 -4.39 -0.24 12.04
N LEU A 43 -3.90 0.83 11.42
CA LEU A 43 -3.02 1.81 12.06
C LEU A 43 -3.66 2.48 13.28
N GLN A 44 -4.97 2.74 13.25
CA GLN A 44 -5.70 3.25 14.41
C GLN A 44 -5.71 2.26 15.58
N LYS A 45 -5.83 0.95 15.32
CA LYS A 45 -5.79 -0.08 16.37
C LYS A 45 -4.40 -0.21 16.99
N GLU A 46 -3.36 0.02 16.20
CA GLU A 46 -1.96 0.10 16.66
C GLU A 46 -1.61 1.44 17.33
N ASN A 47 -2.59 2.29 17.63
CA ASN A 47 -2.42 3.60 18.28
C ASN A 47 -1.46 4.55 17.54
N ILE A 48 -1.38 4.45 16.22
CA ILE A 48 -0.52 5.31 15.41
C ILE A 48 -1.10 6.72 15.33
N HIS A 49 -0.21 7.72 15.44
CA HIS A 49 -0.58 9.12 15.38
C HIS A 49 -1.33 9.46 14.08
N GLN A 50 -2.37 10.27 14.18
CA GLN A 50 -3.28 10.53 13.06
C GLN A 50 -2.58 11.23 11.88
N GLU A 51 -1.51 11.99 12.12
CA GLU A 51 -0.68 12.60 11.07
C GLU A 51 0.06 11.55 10.24
N LEU A 52 0.66 10.52 10.87
CA LEU A 52 1.31 9.42 10.14
C LEU A 52 0.29 8.58 9.35
N ILE A 53 -0.93 8.42 9.88
CA ILE A 53 -2.02 7.80 9.14
C ILE A 53 -2.41 8.66 7.92
N LYS A 54 -2.50 9.98 8.06
CA LYS A 54 -2.80 10.89 6.94
C LYS A 54 -1.69 10.86 5.89
N PHE A 55 -0.43 10.89 6.32
CA PHE A 55 0.76 10.70 5.51
C PHE A 55 0.66 9.45 4.64
N GLN A 56 0.43 8.28 5.26
CA GLN A 56 0.35 6.99 4.55
C GLN A 56 -0.77 6.97 3.51
N LEU A 57 -1.88 7.64 3.81
CA LEU A 57 -3.04 7.64 2.93
C LEU A 57 -3.02 8.78 1.89
N GLY A 58 -1.95 9.58 1.84
CA GLY A 58 -1.76 10.69 0.90
C GLY A 58 -2.61 11.93 1.20
N HIS A 59 -3.07 12.09 2.44
CA HIS A 59 -3.90 13.21 2.91
C HIS A 59 -3.07 14.29 3.58
N TRP A 60 -2.25 14.98 2.81
CA TRP A 60 -1.36 16.03 3.30
C TRP A 60 -2.14 17.32 3.63
N VAL A 61 -1.82 17.95 4.76
CA VAL A 61 -2.22 19.35 5.02
C VAL A 61 -1.13 20.29 4.48
N THR A 62 -1.47 21.56 4.23
CA THR A 62 -0.50 22.60 3.88
C THR A 62 0.61 22.66 4.93
N GLY A 63 1.88 22.64 4.50
CA GLY A 63 3.02 22.55 5.40
C GLY A 63 3.37 21.14 5.90
N GLU A 64 2.64 20.10 5.51
CA GLU A 64 2.98 18.70 5.79
C GLU A 64 3.44 17.93 4.54
N THR A 65 3.20 18.46 3.35
CA THR A 65 3.65 17.88 2.08
C THR A 65 5.18 17.76 2.05
N PRO A 66 5.73 16.68 1.49
CA PRO A 66 7.17 16.56 1.36
C PRO A 66 7.66 17.65 0.42
N LEU A 67 8.81 18.24 0.74
CA LEU A 67 9.50 19.23 -0.10
C LEU A 67 8.81 20.62 -0.19
N GLU A 68 7.80 20.89 0.63
CA GLU A 68 7.29 22.27 0.79
C GLU A 68 8.25 23.15 1.58
N ARG A 69 8.25 24.46 1.27
CA ARG A 69 9.21 25.46 1.81
C ARG A 69 9.24 25.53 3.34
N TYR A 70 8.14 25.19 4.00
CA TYR A 70 8.00 25.26 5.45
C TYR A 70 7.57 23.92 6.05
N SER A 71 7.86 22.81 5.35
CA SER A 71 7.54 21.48 5.85
C SER A 71 8.39 21.13 7.06
N SER A 72 7.75 20.87 8.20
CA SER A 72 8.41 20.32 9.38
C SER A 72 8.44 18.79 9.37
N LEU A 73 7.82 18.17 8.37
CA LEU A 73 7.71 16.72 8.29
C LEU A 73 8.99 16.10 7.71
N THR A 74 9.64 15.22 8.47
CA THR A 74 10.69 14.36 7.94
C THR A 74 10.09 13.11 7.29
N HIS A 75 10.15 13.04 5.95
CA HIS A 75 9.62 11.90 5.21
C HIS A 75 10.27 10.56 5.58
N CYS A 76 11.59 10.56 5.82
CA CYS A 76 12.33 9.37 6.23
C CYS A 76 11.86 8.84 7.59
N GLU A 77 11.73 9.70 8.59
CA GLU A 77 11.27 9.31 9.94
C GLU A 77 9.84 8.75 9.89
N ALA A 78 8.96 9.34 9.09
CA ALA A 78 7.60 8.84 8.89
C ALA A 78 7.60 7.43 8.28
N ILE A 79 8.45 7.18 7.28
CA ILE A 79 8.62 5.84 6.68
C ILE A 79 9.21 4.85 7.69
N GLU A 80 10.29 5.22 8.37
CA GLU A 80 10.95 4.36 9.37
C GLU A 80 9.98 3.96 10.48
N THR A 81 9.11 4.87 10.89
CA THR A 81 8.07 4.60 11.89
C THR A 81 7.01 3.63 11.36
N LEU A 82 6.50 3.86 10.13
CA LEU A 82 5.36 3.10 9.59
C LEU A 82 5.75 1.74 9.01
N SER A 83 6.94 1.62 8.42
CA SER A 83 7.41 0.43 7.71
C SER A 83 7.26 -0.87 8.52
N PRO A 84 7.75 -0.99 9.77
CA PRO A 84 7.61 -2.24 10.52
C PRO A 84 6.14 -2.62 10.78
N ILE A 85 5.29 -1.63 11.05
CA ILE A 85 3.86 -1.85 11.33
C ILE A 85 3.13 -2.32 10.07
N LEU A 86 3.42 -1.68 8.93
CA LEU A 86 2.84 -2.07 7.64
C LEU A 86 3.34 -3.45 7.20
N ASN A 87 4.61 -3.78 7.45
CA ASN A 87 5.13 -5.12 7.16
C ASN A 87 4.42 -6.18 8.00
N GLN A 88 4.22 -5.93 9.30
CA GLN A 88 3.44 -6.84 10.15
C GLN A 88 2.00 -6.97 9.65
N MET A 89 1.35 -5.86 9.31
CA MET A 89 0.00 -5.86 8.74
C MET A 89 -0.08 -6.76 7.50
N LEU A 90 0.89 -6.66 6.59
CA LEU A 90 0.96 -7.48 5.37
C LEU A 90 1.16 -8.97 5.71
N THR A 91 2.02 -9.28 6.69
CA THR A 91 2.20 -10.65 7.18
C THR A 91 0.91 -11.22 7.75
N ASP A 92 0.17 -10.45 8.56
CA ASP A 92 -1.07 -10.90 9.21
C ASP A 92 -2.17 -11.25 8.20
N ILE A 93 -2.23 -10.54 7.07
CA ILE A 93 -3.18 -10.80 5.98
C ILE A 93 -2.65 -11.82 4.94
N GLY A 94 -1.48 -12.42 5.19
CA GLY A 94 -0.88 -13.43 4.33
C GLY A 94 -0.32 -12.90 3.01
N TRP A 95 -0.04 -11.60 2.91
CA TRP A 95 0.56 -11.02 1.71
C TRP A 95 2.03 -11.43 1.59
N GLN A 96 2.42 -11.79 0.37
CA GLN A 96 3.78 -12.20 0.06
C GLN A 96 4.40 -11.23 -0.95
N ALA A 97 5.69 -10.93 -0.74
CA ALA A 97 6.43 -10.09 -1.67
C ALA A 97 6.70 -10.86 -2.96
N ILE A 98 6.30 -10.30 -4.09
CA ILE A 98 6.68 -10.81 -5.41
C ILE A 98 8.01 -10.14 -5.81
N PRO A 99 9.08 -10.91 -6.04
CA PRO A 99 10.37 -10.35 -6.43
C PRO A 99 10.24 -9.58 -7.75
N SER A 100 10.67 -8.32 -7.77
CA SER A 100 10.74 -7.54 -9.01
C SER A 100 11.82 -8.12 -9.93
N LEU A 101 11.51 -8.22 -11.23
CA LEU A 101 12.46 -8.62 -12.26
C LEU A 101 13.64 -7.64 -12.40
N ILE A 102 13.46 -6.38 -11.98
CA ILE A 102 14.45 -5.30 -12.09
C ILE A 102 15.39 -5.27 -10.87
N THR A 103 14.87 -5.54 -9.67
CA THR A 103 15.65 -5.49 -8.43
C THR A 103 16.11 -6.86 -7.94
N ARG A 104 15.82 -7.94 -8.67
CA ARG A 104 16.37 -9.26 -8.39
C ARG A 104 17.89 -9.17 -8.49
N LYS A 105 18.60 -9.31 -7.37
CA LYS A 105 20.04 -9.60 -7.42
C LYS A 105 20.19 -10.88 -8.25
N ARG A 106 20.82 -10.79 -9.43
CA ARG A 106 21.29 -11.98 -10.14
C ARG A 106 22.25 -12.68 -9.17
N VAL A 107 21.86 -13.86 -8.73
CA VAL A 107 22.73 -14.76 -7.95
C VAL A 107 23.64 -15.47 -8.94
#